data_AF-A0A7L8D5X5-F1
#
_entry.id   AF-A0A7L8D5X5-F1
#
_cell.length_a   1.000
_cell.length_b   1.000
_cell.length_c   1.000
_cell.angle_alpha   90.00
_cell.angle_beta   90.00
_cell.angle_gamma   90.00
#
_symmetry.space_group_name_H-M   'P 1'
#
loop_
_entity.id
_entity.type
_entity.pdbx_description
1 polymer ?
#
loop_
_entity_poly.entity_id
_entity_poly.type
_entity_poly.pdbx_seq_one_letter_code
_entity_poly.pdbx_strand_id
1 'polypeptide(L)'
;MSLREHFDDRSMGLANLLFEYDLLGVYHSVFRPEDDEEYDDLVGTLREGLESGQSPADLSAVFATALRDRYGLDSATSEAELPFIEKVHAWWRDQAS
;
A
#
# COMPACT_ATOMS: atom_id res chain seq x y z
N MET A 1 -10.57 -2.11 -17.57
CA MET A 1 -9.59 -1.01 -17.56
C MET A 1 -8.93 -1.06 -16.21
N SER A 2 -7.60 -1.11 -16.23
CA SER A 2 -6.76 -1.30 -15.06
C SER A 2 -6.57 0.05 -14.37
N LEU A 3 -6.52 0.07 -13.03
CA LEU A 3 -6.20 1.30 -12.28
C LEU A 3 -4.82 1.84 -12.68
N ARG A 4 -3.89 0.94 -13.04
CA ARG A 4 -2.53 1.27 -13.44
C ARG A 4 -2.45 2.07 -14.73
N GLU A 5 -3.45 1.98 -15.61
CA GLU A 5 -3.51 2.78 -16.85
C GLU A 5 -3.54 4.29 -16.56
N HIS A 6 -3.89 4.68 -15.33
CA HIS A 6 -3.97 6.07 -14.88
C HIS A 6 -2.90 6.46 -13.86
N PHE A 7 -2.00 5.54 -13.48
CA PHE A 7 -0.96 5.83 -12.50
C PHE A 7 0.18 6.62 -13.14
N ASP A 8 0.60 7.70 -12.47
CA ASP A 8 1.89 8.30 -12.73
C ASP A 8 3.02 7.46 -12.11
N ASP A 9 4.28 7.84 -12.35
CA ASP A 9 5.45 7.10 -11.86
C ASP A 9 5.43 6.88 -10.34
N ARG A 10 4.88 7.84 -9.57
CA ARG A 10 4.80 7.76 -8.12
C ARG A 10 3.74 6.76 -7.67
N SER A 11 2.55 6.82 -8.26
CA SER A 11 1.51 5.82 -8.00
C SER A 11 1.96 4.42 -8.41
N MET A 12 2.71 4.29 -9.50
CA MET A 12 3.27 3.00 -9.93
C MET A 12 4.30 2.46 -8.94
N GLY A 13 5.17 3.31 -8.41
CA GLY A 13 6.11 2.90 -7.37
C GLY A 13 5.43 2.44 -6.08
N LEU A 14 4.35 3.10 -5.65
CA LEU A 14 3.53 2.65 -4.51
C LEU A 14 2.86 1.30 -4.78
N ALA A 15 2.32 1.10 -5.98
CA ALA A 15 1.73 -0.17 -6.39
C ALA A 15 2.76 -1.32 -6.33
N ASN A 16 3.99 -1.07 -6.80
CA ASN A 16 5.08 -2.04 -6.72
C ASN A 16 5.48 -2.36 -5.27
N LEU A 17 5.52 -1.36 -4.39
CA LEU A 17 5.81 -1.60 -2.96
C LEU A 17 4.73 -2.48 -2.30
N LEU A 18 3.46 -2.28 -2.64
CA LEU A 18 2.36 -3.11 -2.16
C LEU A 18 2.42 -4.53 -2.73
N PHE A 19 2.74 -4.67 -4.01
CA PHE A 19 2.99 -5.96 -4.65
C PHE A 19 4.10 -6.74 -3.95
N GLU A 20 5.24 -6.10 -3.66
CA GLU A 20 6.35 -6.72 -2.93
C GLU A 20 6.00 -7.09 -1.49
N TYR A 21 5.13 -6.30 -0.86
CA TYR A 21 4.70 -6.57 0.51
C TYR A 21 3.84 -7.82 0.59
N ASP A 22 3.04 -8.09 -0.45
CA ASP A 22 2.13 -9.24 -0.58
C ASP A 22 1.46 -9.64 0.73
N LEU A 23 0.79 -8.68 1.36
CA LEU A 23 0.25 -8.82 2.71
C LEU A 23 -0.63 -10.06 2.91
N LEU A 24 -1.40 -10.43 1.88
CA LEU A 24 -2.30 -11.58 1.91
C LEU A 24 -1.64 -12.88 1.42
N GLY A 25 -0.38 -12.83 0.96
CA GLY A 25 0.31 -13.96 0.33
C GLY A 25 -0.34 -14.37 -1.00
N VAL A 26 -1.09 -13.48 -1.63
CA VAL A 26 -1.92 -13.76 -2.82
C VAL A 26 -1.03 -14.06 -4.02
N TYR A 27 0.12 -13.39 -4.11
CA TYR A 27 1.07 -13.59 -5.21
C TYR A 27 1.98 -14.81 -5.02
N HIS A 28 2.09 -15.31 -3.79
CA HIS A 28 2.77 -16.58 -3.48
C HIS A 28 1.84 -17.80 -3.45
N SER A 29 0.54 -17.62 -3.74
CA SER A 29 -0.47 -18.69 -3.72
C SER A 29 -0.49 -19.54 -5.00
N VAL A 30 -0.93 -20.79 -4.88
CA VAL A 30 -1.24 -21.65 -6.04
C VAL A 30 -2.43 -21.13 -6.87
N PHE A 31 -3.23 -20.23 -6.28
CA PHE A 31 -4.33 -19.52 -6.93
C PHE A 31 -3.97 -18.05 -7.18
N ARG A 32 -2.72 -17.79 -7.58
CA ARG A 32 -2.27 -16.44 -7.92
C ARG A 32 -3.19 -15.82 -8.99
N PRO A 33 -3.64 -14.56 -8.82
CA PRO A 33 -4.37 -13.82 -9.84
C PRO A 33 -3.56 -13.69 -11.14
N GLU A 34 -4.26 -13.49 -12.27
CA GLU A 34 -3.59 -13.32 -13.57
C GLU A 34 -2.89 -11.96 -13.70
N ASP A 35 -3.29 -10.98 -12.89
CA ASP A 35 -2.70 -9.64 -12.82
C ASP A 35 -2.07 -9.35 -11.45
N ASP A 36 -1.39 -8.21 -11.35
CA ASP A 36 -0.66 -7.77 -10.16
C ASP A 36 -1.39 -6.60 -9.44
N GLU A 37 -2.72 -6.50 -9.57
CA GLU A 37 -3.50 -5.29 -9.23
C GLU A 37 -4.28 -5.38 -7.89
N GLU A 38 -4.16 -6.47 -7.14
CA GLU A 38 -4.97 -6.77 -5.94
C GLU A 38 -4.93 -5.71 -4.84
N TYR A 39 -3.87 -4.88 -4.83
CA TYR A 39 -3.64 -3.85 -3.82
C TYR A 39 -3.67 -2.43 -4.41
N ASP A 40 -4.02 -2.27 -5.69
CA ASP A 40 -3.95 -0.97 -6.37
C ASP A 40 -4.94 0.06 -5.80
N ASP A 41 -6.04 -0.39 -5.18
CA ASP A 41 -6.99 0.48 -4.48
C ASP A 41 -6.41 1.11 -3.20
N LEU A 42 -5.35 0.53 -2.63
CA LEU A 42 -4.63 1.08 -1.48
C LEU A 42 -3.67 2.20 -1.88
N VAL A 43 -3.26 2.28 -3.16
CA VAL A 43 -2.33 3.31 -3.66
C VAL A 43 -2.87 4.72 -3.40
N GLY A 44 -4.16 4.94 -3.63
CA GLY A 44 -4.79 6.23 -3.35
C GLY A 44 -4.71 6.62 -1.87
N THR A 45 -4.88 5.66 -0.97
CA THR A 45 -4.81 5.86 0.48
C THR A 45 -3.40 6.25 0.92
N LEU A 46 -2.40 5.52 0.43
CA LEU A 46 -0.99 5.83 0.72
C LEU A 46 -0.59 7.20 0.18
N ARG A 47 -0.96 7.49 -1.07
CA ARG A 47 -0.62 8.74 -1.74
C ARG A 47 -1.21 9.95 -1.02
N GLU A 48 -2.50 9.91 -0.70
CA GLU A 48 -3.18 11.01 0.01
C GLU A 48 -2.50 11.31 1.36
N GLY A 49 -2.16 10.28 2.13
CA GLY A 49 -1.46 10.44 3.40
C GLY A 49 -0.07 11.05 3.24
N LEU A 50 0.71 10.56 2.28
CA LEU A 50 2.06 11.05 1.99
C LEU A 50 2.06 12.51 1.49
N GLU A 51 1.15 12.86 0.57
CA GLU A 51 1.02 14.22 0.02
C GLU A 51 0.51 15.21 1.07
N SER A 52 -0.35 14.76 1.99
CA SER A 52 -0.85 15.57 3.11
C SER A 52 0.18 15.73 4.23
N GLY A 53 1.33 15.06 4.15
CA GLY A 53 2.38 15.11 5.17
C GLY A 53 2.02 14.41 6.47
N GLN A 54 1.18 13.37 6.43
CA GLN A 54 0.90 12.54 7.60
C GLN A 54 2.19 11.92 8.13
N SER A 55 2.24 11.68 9.45
CA SER A 55 3.34 10.92 10.03
C SER A 55 3.23 9.43 9.68
N PRO A 56 4.33 8.65 9.72
CA PRO A 56 4.26 7.20 9.52
C PRO A 56 3.28 6.50 10.47
N ALA A 57 3.17 6.96 11.72
CA ALA A 57 2.24 6.40 12.69
C ALA A 57 0.78 6.66 12.31
N ASP A 58 0.45 7.88 11.90
CA ASP A 58 -0.92 8.25 11.49
C ASP A 58 -1.32 7.50 10.21
N LEU A 59 -0.42 7.45 9.22
CA LEU A 59 -0.67 6.74 7.97
C LEU A 59 -0.80 5.22 8.22
N SER A 60 -0.04 4.66 9.15
CA SER A 60 -0.18 3.24 9.54
C SER A 60 -1.53 2.93 10.17
N ALA A 61 -2.08 3.83 10.99
CA ALA A 61 -3.42 3.65 11.53
C ALA A 61 -4.51 3.68 10.45
N VAL A 62 -4.39 4.59 9.47
CA VAL A 62 -5.29 4.67 8.32
C VAL A 62 -5.18 3.42 7.45
N PHE A 63 -3.95 3.00 7.15
CA PHE A 63 -3.69 1.81 6.34
C PHE A 63 -4.24 0.54 7.00
N ALA A 64 -3.95 0.30 8.29
CA ALA A 64 -4.49 -0.83 9.02
C ALA A 64 -6.03 -0.84 9.07
N THR A 65 -6.66 0.34 9.08
CA THR A 65 -8.13 0.46 8.98
C THR A 65 -8.62 0.09 7.59
N ALA A 66 -7.99 0.56 6.53
CA ALA A 66 -8.33 0.17 5.16
C ALA A 66 -8.19 -1.35 4.95
N LEU A 67 -7.17 -1.99 5.53
CA LEU A 67 -6.98 -3.43 5.48
C LEU A 67 -8.12 -4.22 6.14
N ARG A 68 -8.58 -3.77 7.31
CA ARG A 68 -9.74 -4.36 7.99
C ARG A 68 -11.01 -4.19 7.17
N ASP A 69 -11.27 -2.96 6.73
CA ASP A 69 -12.55 -2.61 6.11
C ASP A 69 -12.71 -3.21 4.70
N ARG A 70 -11.62 -3.25 3.92
CA ARG A 70 -11.67 -3.70 2.51
C ARG A 70 -11.34 -5.18 2.34
N TYR A 71 -10.47 -5.73 3.19
CA TYR A 71 -9.97 -7.10 3.05
C TYR A 71 -10.37 -8.02 4.22
N GLY A 72 -11.07 -7.52 5.25
CA GLY A 72 -11.48 -8.32 6.40
C GLY A 72 -10.32 -8.79 7.27
N LEU A 73 -9.18 -8.11 7.20
CA LEU A 73 -7.98 -8.44 7.98
C LEU A 73 -8.08 -7.93 9.42
N ASP A 74 -8.94 -8.53 10.23
CA ASP A 74 -9.21 -8.10 11.62
C ASP A 74 -7.96 -7.99 12.50
N SER A 75 -6.90 -8.74 12.18
CA SER A 75 -5.61 -8.69 12.88
C SER A 75 -4.70 -7.53 12.47
N ALA A 76 -5.04 -6.77 11.43
CA ALA A 76 -4.25 -5.62 11.01
C ALA A 76 -4.30 -4.53 12.09
N THR A 77 -3.13 -4.09 12.53
CA THR A 77 -2.98 -3.07 13.56
C THR A 77 -1.96 -2.03 13.13
N SER A 78 -2.13 -0.80 13.59
CA SER A 78 -1.18 0.28 13.30
C SER A 78 0.26 -0.07 13.69
N GLU A 79 0.48 -0.89 14.72
CA GLU A 79 1.82 -1.31 15.13
C GLU A 79 2.41 -2.36 14.18
N ALA A 80 1.60 -3.33 13.76
CA ALA A 80 2.03 -4.37 12.83
C ALA A 80 2.36 -3.81 11.43
N GLU A 81 1.58 -2.82 10.96
CA GLU A 81 1.76 -2.23 9.63
C GLU A 81 2.83 -1.13 9.59
N LEU A 82 3.27 -0.62 10.75
CA LEU A 82 4.19 0.50 10.84
C LEU A 82 5.50 0.29 10.07
N PRO A 83 6.19 -0.87 10.15
CA PRO A 83 7.44 -1.08 9.41
C PRO A 83 7.28 -0.96 7.89
N PHE A 84 6.14 -1.42 7.34
CA PHE A 84 5.85 -1.26 5.92
C PHE A 84 5.64 0.22 5.57
N ILE A 85 4.88 0.93 6.38
CA ILE A 85 4.63 2.37 6.16
C ILE A 85 5.90 3.20 6.30
N GLU A 86 6.82 2.84 7.19
CA GLU A 86 8.15 3.47 7.26
C GLU A 86 8.96 3.25 5.98
N LYS A 87 8.94 2.04 5.40
CA LYS A 87 9.55 1.76 4.08
C LYS A 87 8.93 2.64 2.99
N VAL A 88 7.60 2.75 2.97
CA VAL A 88 6.85 3.60 2.01
C VAL A 88 7.27 5.08 2.16
N HIS A 89 7.35 5.59 3.38
CA HIS A 89 7.81 6.96 3.64
C HIS A 89 9.26 7.21 3.23
N ALA A 90 10.15 6.26 3.49
CA ALA A 90 11.54 6.36 3.07
C ALA A 90 11.64 6.47 1.55
N TRP A 91 10.99 5.53 0.84
CA TRP A 91 10.93 5.54 -0.61
C TRP A 91 10.35 6.85 -1.17
N TRP A 92 9.23 7.33 -0.62
CA TRP A 92 8.58 8.55 -1.08
C TRP A 92 9.47 9.79 -1.00
N ARG A 93 10.27 9.91 0.07
CA ARG A 93 11.22 11.03 0.24
C ARG A 93 12.38 10.96 -0.75
N ASP A 94 12.87 9.75 -1.04
CA ASP A 94 13.95 9.55 -2.01
C ASP A 94 13.50 9.91 -3.44
N GLN A 95 12.22 9.74 -3.78
CA GLN A 95 11.63 10.17 -5.06
C GLN A 95 11.36 11.69 -5.15
N ALA A 96 11.54 12.43 -4.06
CA ALA A 96 11.38 13.89 -4.01
C ALA A 96 12.73 14.64 -3.97
N SER A 97 13.83 13.91 -3.90
CA SER A 97 15.21 14.43 -3.87
C SER A 97 15.81 14.49 -5.28
#